data_AF-A0A944JNZ5-F1
#
_entry.id   AF-A0A944JNZ5-F1
#
_cell.length_a   1.000
_cell.length_b   1.000
_cell.length_c   1.000
_cell.angle_alpha   90.00
_cell.angle_beta   90.00
_cell.angle_gamma   90.00
#
_symmetry.space_group_name_H-M   'P 1'
#
loop_
_entity.id
_entity.type
_entity.pdbx_description
1 polymer ?
#
loop_
_entity_poly.entity_id
_entity_poly.type
_entity_poly.pdbx_seq_one_letter_code
_entity_poly.pdbx_strand_id
1 'polypeptide(L)'
;MPISQPVGTALWQRVVEELLADGRTSVSAEADLGGPGEAFARSLGFENVLPMGWYVQDVRRIRMLAEAAVRHPYLRRIDTSVADENTPMLAVNAALGYRRERAAGYFQLQLKL
;
A
#
# COMPACT_ATOMS: atom_id res chain seq x y z
N MET A 1 31.11 -20.66 2.06
CA MET A 1 30.39 -19.93 1.00
C MET A 1 30.00 -18.58 1.58
N PRO A 2 30.44 -17.44 1.02
CA PRO A 2 30.02 -16.15 1.57
C PRO A 2 28.52 -15.99 1.31
N ILE A 3 27.79 -15.56 2.34
CA ILE A 3 26.36 -15.29 2.23
C ILE A 3 26.23 -14.04 1.34
N SER A 4 25.70 -14.20 0.12
CA SER A 4 25.40 -13.07 -0.75
C SER A 4 24.39 -12.14 -0.08
N GLN A 5 24.55 -10.83 -0.25
CA GLN A 5 23.61 -9.83 0.26
C GLN A 5 22.16 -10.14 -0.18
N PRO A 6 21.15 -9.97 0.68
CA PRO A 6 19.75 -10.13 0.27
C PRO A 6 19.36 -9.14 -0.84
N VAL A 7 18.63 -9.62 -1.85
CA VAL A 7 18.24 -8.82 -3.02
C VAL A 7 17.48 -7.54 -2.65
N GLY A 8 16.60 -7.59 -1.64
CA GLY A 8 15.85 -6.43 -1.18
C GLY A 8 16.78 -5.32 -0.65
N THR A 9 17.79 -5.67 0.12
CA THR A 9 18.78 -4.71 0.64
C THR A 9 19.62 -4.11 -0.49
N ALA A 10 20.04 -4.93 -1.45
CA ALA A 10 20.81 -4.45 -2.60
C ALA A 10 20.00 -3.48 -3.48
N LEU A 11 18.73 -3.81 -3.77
CA LEU A 11 17.82 -2.93 -4.51
C LEU A 11 17.58 -1.62 -3.75
N TRP A 12 17.36 -1.69 -2.43
CA TRP A 12 17.14 -0.51 -1.61
C TRP A 12 18.34 0.46 -1.64
N GLN A 13 19.58 -0.05 -1.52
CA GLN A 13 20.78 0.80 -1.59
C GLN A 13 20.85 1.56 -2.91
N ARG A 14 20.55 0.90 -4.03
CA ARG A 14 20.51 1.53 -5.36
C ARG A 14 19.42 2.59 -5.46
N VAL A 15 18.22 2.31 -4.92
CA VAL A 15 17.13 3.28 -4.88
C VAL A 15 17.54 4.53 -4.09
N VAL A 16 18.16 4.37 -2.91
CA VAL A 16 18.61 5.52 -2.10
C VAL A 16 19.67 6.35 -2.83
N GLU A 17 20.66 5.69 -3.44
CA GLU A 17 21.70 6.38 -4.24
C GLU A 17 21.08 7.23 -5.36
N GLU A 18 20.13 6.67 -6.11
CA GLU A 18 19.46 7.37 -7.21
C GLU A 18 18.57 8.51 -6.70
N LEU A 19 17.81 8.30 -5.62
CA LEU A 19 16.97 9.33 -5.03
C LEU A 19 17.79 10.51 -4.50
N LEU A 20 18.89 10.25 -3.81
CA LEU A 20 19.78 11.31 -3.33
C LEU A 20 20.45 12.06 -4.48
N ALA A 21 20.88 11.36 -5.53
CA ALA A 21 21.45 11.98 -6.73
C ALA A 21 20.43 12.88 -7.46
N ASP A 22 19.14 12.54 -7.43
CA ASP A 22 18.04 13.36 -7.94
C ASP A 22 17.56 14.44 -6.94
N GLY A 23 18.28 14.63 -5.82
CA GLY A 23 17.96 15.65 -4.82
C GLY A 23 16.69 15.37 -4.00
N ARG A 24 16.21 14.12 -3.97
CA ARG A 24 15.07 13.71 -3.14
C ARG A 24 15.49 13.62 -1.68
N THR A 25 14.62 14.12 -0.81
CA THR A 25 14.84 14.18 0.65
C THR A 25 13.99 13.19 1.43
N SER A 26 13.02 12.53 0.78
CA SER A 26 12.20 11.50 1.41
C SER A 26 11.70 10.50 0.38
N VAL A 27 11.29 9.34 0.87
CA VAL A 27 10.66 8.29 0.08
C VAL A 27 9.60 7.61 0.92
N SER A 28 8.55 7.16 0.24
CA SER A 28 7.45 6.47 0.88
C SER A 28 7.11 5.18 0.15
N ALA A 29 6.54 4.24 0.90
CA ALA A 29 6.10 2.95 0.40
C ALA A 29 4.81 2.52 1.12
N GLU A 30 3.95 1.81 0.42
CA GLU A 30 2.80 1.14 1.03
C GLU A 30 3.15 -0.32 1.30
N ALA A 31 2.81 -0.81 2.49
CA ALA A 31 3.01 -2.21 2.85
C ALA A 31 1.88 -2.72 3.74
N ASP A 32 1.58 -4.02 3.65
CA ASP A 32 0.68 -4.71 4.58
C ASP A 32 1.28 -4.72 6.00
N LEU A 33 0.45 -4.40 6.99
CA LEU A 33 0.85 -4.48 8.41
C LEU A 33 0.92 -5.93 8.89
N GLY A 34 1.92 -6.23 9.71
CA GLY A 34 2.29 -7.56 10.17
C GLY A 34 3.05 -8.40 9.14
N GLY A 35 3.31 -7.86 7.95
CA GLY A 35 3.94 -8.58 6.84
C GLY A 35 5.46 -8.40 6.73
N PRO A 36 6.13 -9.20 5.88
CA PRO A 36 7.56 -9.04 5.59
C PRO A 36 7.94 -7.66 5.04
N GLY A 37 7.00 -7.01 4.32
CA GLY A 37 7.20 -5.65 3.80
C GLY A 37 7.31 -4.61 4.91
N GLU A 38 6.43 -4.64 5.92
CA GLU A 38 6.55 -3.78 7.10
C GLU A 38 7.85 -4.06 7.85
N ALA A 39 8.19 -5.34 8.09
CA ALA A 39 9.41 -5.70 8.80
C ALA A 39 10.66 -5.17 8.07
N PHE A 40 10.69 -5.29 6.74
CA PHE A 40 11.77 -4.74 5.92
C PHE A 40 11.82 -3.22 5.99
N ALA A 41 10.69 -2.52 5.80
CA ALA A 41 10.63 -1.06 5.88
C ALA A 41 11.10 -0.55 7.25
N ARG A 42 10.64 -1.15 8.34
CA ARG A 42 11.07 -0.81 9.70
C ARG A 42 12.56 -1.07 9.92
N SER A 43 13.12 -2.15 9.35
CA SER A 43 14.57 -2.43 9.44
C SER A 43 15.42 -1.35 8.75
N LEU A 44 14.85 -0.63 7.79
CA LEU A 44 15.47 0.49 7.08
C LEU A 44 15.21 1.85 7.74
N GLY A 45 14.43 1.89 8.83
CA GLY A 45 14.09 3.12 9.56
C GLY A 45 12.86 3.86 9.05
N PHE A 46 12.05 3.26 8.17
CA PHE A 46 10.76 3.85 7.81
C PHE A 46 9.80 3.86 9.01
N GLU A 47 9.00 4.93 9.09
CA GLU A 47 7.93 5.08 10.06
C GLU A 47 6.56 4.95 9.36
N ASN A 48 5.60 4.28 10.01
CA ASN A 48 4.22 4.27 9.51
C ASN A 48 3.58 5.61 9.83
N VAL A 49 3.40 6.46 8.81
CA VAL A 49 2.85 7.82 8.95
C VAL A 49 1.36 7.88 8.64
N LEU A 50 0.79 6.81 8.08
CA LEU A 50 -0.65 6.71 7.81
C LEU A 50 -1.10 5.25 7.91
N PRO A 51 -1.67 4.82 9.06
CA PRO A 51 -2.35 3.54 9.16
C PRO A 51 -3.58 3.50 8.25
N MET A 52 -3.74 2.41 7.52
CA MET A 52 -4.78 2.25 6.50
C MET A 52 -5.39 0.84 6.56
N GLY A 53 -6.57 0.69 5.97
CA GLY A 53 -7.13 -0.60 5.62
C GLY A 53 -7.20 -0.77 4.11
N TRP A 54 -6.96 -1.99 3.65
CA TRP A 54 -7.31 -2.41 2.29
C TRP A 54 -8.73 -2.98 2.30
N TYR A 55 -9.59 -2.45 1.43
CA TYR A 55 -11.01 -2.77 1.37
C TYR A 55 -11.37 -3.32 0.01
N VAL A 56 -12.31 -4.25 -0.02
CA VAL A 56 -12.68 -4.99 -1.23
C VAL A 56 -14.19 -5.13 -1.38
N GLN A 57 -14.66 -5.09 -2.63
CA GLN A 57 -16.06 -5.36 -2.98
C GLN A 57 -16.17 -6.12 -4.30
N ASP A 58 -17.19 -6.97 -4.40
CA ASP A 58 -17.61 -7.61 -5.65
C ASP A 58 -18.28 -6.58 -6.57
N VAL A 59 -17.76 -6.46 -7.78
CA VAL A 59 -18.21 -5.49 -8.78
C VAL A 59 -19.70 -5.63 -9.07
N ARG A 60 -20.23 -6.86 -9.07
CA ARG A 60 -21.64 -7.16 -9.38
C ARG A 60 -22.60 -6.65 -8.31
N ARG A 61 -22.10 -6.35 -7.12
CA ARG A 61 -22.90 -5.81 -6.00
C ARG A 61 -22.97 -4.30 -5.98
N ILE A 62 -22.18 -3.62 -6.82
CA ILE A 62 -22.18 -2.17 -6.90
C ILE A 62 -22.97 -1.75 -8.12
N ARG A 63 -24.14 -1.13 -7.89
CA ARG A 63 -25.04 -0.68 -8.96
C ARG A 63 -24.34 0.24 -9.96
N MET A 64 -23.46 1.12 -9.50
CA MET A 64 -22.74 2.07 -10.36
C MET A 64 -21.74 1.39 -11.32
N LEU A 65 -21.39 0.12 -11.07
CA LEU A 65 -20.46 -0.65 -11.88
C LEU A 65 -21.13 -1.70 -12.77
N ALA A 66 -22.47 -1.69 -12.87
CA ALA A 66 -23.20 -2.65 -13.69
C ALA A 66 -22.72 -2.64 -15.15
N GLU A 67 -22.50 -1.46 -15.74
CA GLU A 67 -21.99 -1.33 -17.10
C GLU A 67 -20.56 -1.86 -17.25
N ALA A 68 -19.70 -1.63 -16.25
CA ALA A 68 -18.35 -2.15 -16.24
C ALA A 68 -18.34 -3.69 -16.15
N ALA A 69 -19.25 -4.27 -15.36
CA ALA A 69 -19.41 -5.72 -15.25
C ALA A 69 -19.86 -6.36 -16.57
N VAL A 70 -20.73 -5.69 -17.35
CA VAL A 70 -21.15 -6.17 -18.68
C VAL A 70 -20.00 -6.07 -19.68
N ARG A 71 -19.28 -4.95 -19.71
CA ARG A 71 -18.16 -4.72 -20.64
C ARG A 71 -16.92 -5.55 -20.32
N HIS A 72 -16.73 -5.88 -19.05
CA HIS A 72 -15.57 -6.63 -18.55
C HIS A 72 -16.04 -7.82 -17.71
N PRO A 73 -16.48 -8.94 -18.34
CA PRO A 73 -17.06 -10.09 -17.62
C PRO A 73 -16.11 -10.75 -16.60
N TYR A 74 -14.79 -10.53 -16.76
CA TYR A 74 -13.76 -11.03 -15.85
C TYR A 74 -13.48 -10.11 -14.66
N LEU A 75 -14.02 -8.88 -14.65
CA LEU A 75 -13.87 -7.94 -13.54
C LEU A 75 -14.75 -8.38 -12.36
N ARG A 76 -14.14 -9.03 -11.36
CA ARG A 76 -14.87 -9.62 -10.23
C ARG A 76 -14.83 -8.77 -8.96
N ARG A 77 -13.72 -8.08 -8.73
CA ARG A 77 -13.48 -7.33 -7.50
C ARG A 77 -12.91 -5.96 -7.83
N ILE A 78 -13.22 -5.01 -6.97
CA ILE A 78 -12.49 -3.76 -6.85
C ILE A 78 -11.98 -3.66 -5.43
N ASP A 79 -10.93 -2.87 -5.29
CA ASP A 79 -10.31 -2.55 -4.03
C ASP A 79 -10.02 -1.07 -3.89
N THR A 80 -9.83 -0.67 -2.65
CA THR A 80 -9.38 0.67 -2.28
C THR A 80 -8.65 0.59 -0.95
N SER A 81 -7.65 1.42 -0.77
CA SER A 81 -7.02 1.70 0.52
C SER A 81 -7.68 2.93 1.14
N VAL A 82 -7.92 2.93 2.45
CA VAL A 82 -8.46 4.09 3.18
C VAL A 82 -7.72 4.23 4.51
N ALA A 83 -7.32 5.46 4.85
CA ALA A 83 -6.74 5.76 6.16
C ALA A 83 -7.73 5.41 7.27
N ASP A 84 -7.24 4.77 8.34
CA ASP A 84 -8.08 4.31 9.44
C ASP A 84 -8.80 5.48 10.14
N GLU A 85 -8.24 6.70 10.07
CA GLU A 85 -8.83 7.92 10.62
C GLU A 85 -9.85 8.62 9.71
N ASN A 86 -9.93 8.24 8.42
CA ASN A 86 -10.87 8.84 7.47
C ASN A 86 -12.28 8.26 7.63
N THR A 87 -12.88 8.55 8.79
CA THR A 87 -14.22 8.10 9.20
C THR A 87 -15.30 8.38 8.14
N PRO A 88 -15.35 9.56 7.48
CA PRO A 88 -16.32 9.81 6.43
C PRO A 88 -16.21 8.83 5.26
N MET A 89 -14.99 8.57 4.77
CA MET A 89 -14.80 7.66 3.65
C MET A 89 -15.04 6.19 4.05
N LEU A 90 -14.69 5.81 5.28
CA LEU A 90 -15.01 4.50 5.83
C LEU A 90 -16.54 4.26 5.85
N ALA A 91 -17.33 5.27 6.22
CA ALA A 91 -18.78 5.18 6.20
C ALA A 91 -19.34 5.01 4.77
N VAL A 92 -18.79 5.76 3.80
CA VAL A 92 -19.15 5.60 2.38
C VAL A 92 -18.82 4.19 1.89
N ASN A 93 -17.63 3.68 2.18
CA ASN A 93 -17.21 2.33 1.80
C ASN A 93 -18.11 1.26 2.43
N ALA A 94 -18.47 1.40 3.71
CA ALA A 94 -19.39 0.51 4.38
C ALA A 94 -20.78 0.52 3.72
N ALA A 95 -21.30 1.69 3.36
CA ALA A 95 -22.58 1.84 2.66
C ALA A 95 -22.58 1.20 1.26
N LEU A 96 -21.44 1.22 0.58
CA LEU A 96 -21.21 0.54 -0.70
C LEU A 96 -20.88 -0.97 -0.54
N GLY A 97 -20.83 -1.46 0.70
CA GLY A 97 -20.61 -2.86 1.05
C GLY A 97 -19.17 -3.35 0.93
N TYR A 98 -18.19 -2.44 0.84
CA TYR A 98 -16.79 -2.80 0.95
C TYR A 98 -16.50 -3.43 2.31
N ARG A 99 -15.60 -4.42 2.32
CA ARG A 99 -15.14 -5.08 3.54
C ARG A 99 -13.64 -4.95 3.66
N ARG A 100 -13.14 -4.71 4.88
CA ARG A 100 -11.71 -4.70 5.15
C ARG A 100 -11.15 -6.11 4.91
N GLU A 101 -10.14 -6.22 4.07
CA GLU A 101 -9.46 -7.48 3.75
C GLU A 101 -8.17 -7.61 4.55
N ARG A 102 -7.38 -6.53 4.63
CA ARG A 102 -6.10 -6.51 5.34
C ARG A 102 -5.78 -5.11 5.86
N ALA A 103 -4.88 -5.05 6.83
CA ALA A 103 -4.34 -3.80 7.35
C ALA A 103 -3.12 -3.41 6.51
N ALA A 104 -2.98 -2.13 6.21
CA ALA A 104 -1.88 -1.56 5.44
C ALA A 104 -1.36 -0.30 6.12
N GLY A 105 -0.20 0.17 5.70
CA GLY A 105 0.36 1.43 6.18
C GLY A 105 1.09 2.15 5.06
N TYR A 106 1.01 3.47 5.08
CA TYR A 106 1.91 4.31 4.32
C TYR A 106 3.13 4.61 5.18
N PHE A 107 4.28 4.12 4.74
CA PHE A 107 5.56 4.25 5.42
C PHE A 107 6.36 5.36 4.79
N GLN A 108 7.03 6.19 5.59
CA GLN A 108 7.92 7.24 5.10
C GLN A 108 9.29 7.16 5.77
N LEU A 109 10.33 7.42 4.99
CA LEU A 109 11.69 7.61 5.46
C LEU A 109 12.21 8.96 4.95
N GLN A 110 12.83 9.71 5.85
CA GLN A 110 13.63 10.87 5.49
C GLN A 110 15.02 10.40 5.04
N LEU A 111 15.42 10.78 3.84
CA LEU A 111 16.74 10.50 3.29
C LEU A 111 17.71 11.55 3.84
N LYS A 112 18.71 11.10 4.58
CA LYS A 112 19.78 11.98 5.07
C LYS A 112 20.83 12.12 3.97
N LEU A 113 21.21 13.36 3.69
CA LEU A 113 22.40 13.70 2.89
C LEU A 113 23.68 13.33 3.64
#